data_AF-A0A914T1E2-F1
#
_entry.id   AF-A0A914T1E2-F1
#
_cell.length_a   1.000
_cell.length_b   1.000
_cell.length_c   1.000
_cell.angle_alpha   90.00
_cell.angle_beta   90.00
_cell.angle_gamma   90.00
#
_symmetry.space_group_name_H-M   'P 1'
#
loop_
_entity.id
_entity.type
_entity.pdbx_description
1 polymer ?
#
loop_
_entity_poly.entity_id
_entity_poly.type
_entity_poly.pdbx_seq_one_letter_code
_entity_poly.pdbx_strand_id
1 'polypeptide(L)'
;MVFFHGPFAAAEMIRLVGCCAFLFACPCFVVERFCATIFLKSYETMRHNRIIGFVIALQWGSACLAVYCFCNRVIKTSILVGIFGVIMIFTILVFVILCWINNCRYRLYQQNLKSFCLSERFQLSENLRTQKMLGHLTIVLCGANMLCLIVIFNR
;
A
#
# COMPACT_ATOMS: atom_id res chain seq x y z
N MET A 1 16.76 19.05 -20.65
CA MET A 1 16.01 20.00 -19.80
C MET A 1 14.85 20.52 -20.62
N VAL A 2 13.63 20.02 -20.38
CA VAL A 2 12.43 20.60 -21.01
C VAL A 2 11.83 21.54 -19.98
N PHE A 3 12.00 22.84 -20.21
CA PHE A 3 11.32 23.90 -19.47
C PHE A 3 9.83 23.86 -19.82
N PHE A 4 9.01 23.48 -18.85
CA PHE A 4 7.55 23.52 -18.95
C PHE A 4 7.05 24.94 -18.67
N HIS A 5 6.73 25.70 -19.72
CA HIS A 5 6.03 26.99 -19.59
C HIS A 5 4.59 26.85 -20.11
N GLY A 6 3.64 26.63 -19.19
CA GLY A 6 2.20 26.74 -19.47
C GLY A 6 1.30 26.05 -18.42
N PRO A 7 0.08 26.56 -18.17
CA PRO A 7 -0.86 25.95 -17.21
C PRO A 7 -1.31 24.54 -17.64
N PHE A 8 -1.35 24.28 -18.95
CA PHE A 8 -1.67 22.96 -19.50
C PHE A 8 -0.64 21.88 -19.14
N ALA A 9 0.63 22.23 -19.12
CA ALA A 9 1.71 21.32 -18.76
C ALA A 9 1.68 20.91 -17.29
N ALA A 10 1.41 21.87 -16.40
CA ALA A 10 1.26 21.61 -14.98
C ALA A 10 0.07 20.69 -14.69
N ALA A 11 -1.04 20.87 -15.40
CA ALA A 11 -2.23 20.02 -15.26
C ALA A 11 -1.94 18.56 -15.66
N GLU A 12 -1.23 18.32 -16.77
CA GLU A 12 -0.87 16.97 -17.19
C GLU A 12 0.11 16.29 -16.21
N MET A 13 1.04 17.05 -15.62
CA MET A 13 1.93 16.54 -14.57
C MET A 13 1.17 16.13 -13.32
N ILE A 14 0.22 16.96 -12.86
CA ILE A 14 -0.61 16.65 -11.69
C ILE A 14 -1.43 15.38 -11.94
N ARG A 15 -2.00 15.23 -13.14
CA ARG A 15 -2.74 14.02 -13.53
C ARG A 15 -1.85 12.78 -13.49
N LEU A 16 -0.64 12.87 -14.05
CA LEU A 16 0.30 11.76 -14.07
C LEU A 16 0.74 11.35 -12.65
N VAL A 17 1.01 12.32 -11.78
CA VAL A 17 1.30 12.07 -10.36
C VAL A 17 0.12 11.40 -9.66
N GLY A 18 -1.11 11.85 -9.93
CA GLY A 18 -2.32 11.24 -9.39
C GLY A 18 -2.48 9.77 -9.81
N CYS A 19 -2.25 9.47 -11.09
CA CYS A 19 -2.27 8.08 -11.59
C CYS A 19 -1.19 7.22 -10.93
N CYS A 20 0.04 7.73 -10.79
CA CYS A 20 1.11 7.02 -10.10
C CYS A 20 0.82 6.83 -8.60
N ALA A 21 0.21 7.81 -7.94
CA ALA A 21 -0.20 7.70 -6.54
C ALA A 21 -1.26 6.61 -6.32
N PHE A 22 -2.15 6.39 -7.30
CA PHE A 22 -3.09 5.28 -7.28
C PHE A 22 -2.38 3.92 -7.37
N LEU A 23 -1.33 3.80 -8.20
CA LEU A 23 -0.52 2.58 -8.27
C LEU A 23 0.12 2.22 -6.92
N PHE A 24 0.57 3.22 -6.17
CA PHE A 24 1.14 3.05 -4.83
C PHE A 24 0.13 2.89 -3.70
N ALA A 25 -1.17 3.08 -3.95
CA ALA A 25 -2.20 2.95 -2.91
C ALA A 25 -2.22 1.53 -2.32
N CYS A 26 -2.16 0.51 -3.17
CA CYS A 26 -2.20 -0.89 -2.76
C CYS A 26 -1.03 -1.30 -1.83
N PRO A 27 0.26 -1.08 -2.19
CA PRO A 27 1.37 -1.37 -1.27
C PRO A 27 1.26 -0.59 0.05
N CYS A 28 0.83 0.68 0.00
CA CYS A 28 0.65 1.50 1.19
C CYS A 28 -0.41 0.93 2.15
N PHE A 29 -1.54 0.42 1.65
CA PHE A 29 -2.53 -0.28 2.49
C PHE A 29 -1.93 -1.52 3.17
N VAL A 30 -1.13 -2.30 2.46
CA VAL A 30 -0.49 -3.49 3.04
C VAL A 30 0.51 -3.11 4.13
N VAL A 31 1.27 -2.03 3.94
CA VAL A 31 2.18 -1.48 4.98
C VAL A 31 1.40 -1.02 6.21
N GLU A 32 0.29 -0.31 6.03
CA GLU A 32 -0.59 0.09 7.13
C GLU A 32 -1.07 -1.13 7.94
N ARG A 33 -1.48 -2.20 7.25
CA ARG A 33 -1.91 -3.46 7.89
C ARG A 33 -0.77 -4.22 8.56
N PHE A 34 0.42 -4.18 7.99
CA PHE A 34 1.63 -4.72 8.60
C PHE A 34 1.90 -4.03 9.95
N CYS A 35 1.85 -2.70 9.97
CA CYS A 35 1.99 -1.93 11.20
C CYS A 35 0.89 -2.26 12.23
N ALA A 36 -0.38 -2.35 11.80
CA ALA A 36 -1.48 -2.72 12.69
C ALA A 36 -1.32 -4.14 13.28
N THR A 37 -0.78 -5.08 12.50
CA THR A 37 -0.56 -6.46 12.94
C THR A 37 0.61 -6.57 13.93
N ILE A 38 1.71 -5.85 13.72
CA ILE A 38 2.88 -5.90 14.61
C ILE A 38 2.63 -5.14 15.91
N PHE A 39 2.08 -3.93 15.81
CA PHE A 39 1.97 -3.01 16.94
C PHE A 39 0.63 -3.13 17.69
N LEU A 40 -0.01 -4.31 17.77
CA LEU A 40 -1.33 -4.50 18.39
C LEU A 40 -1.50 -3.71 19.72
N LYS A 41 -0.52 -3.83 20.62
CA LYS A 41 -0.51 -3.18 21.95
C LYS A 41 -0.10 -1.71 21.95
N SER A 42 0.69 -1.27 20.96
CA SER A 42 1.20 0.11 20.86
C SER A 42 0.35 0.99 19.95
N TYR A 43 -0.56 0.39 19.19
CA TYR A 43 -1.43 1.06 18.23
C TYR A 43 -2.51 1.93 18.91
N GLU A 44 -2.93 1.58 20.13
CA GLU A 44 -3.81 2.42 20.96
C GLU A 44 -3.08 3.66 21.54
N THR A 45 -1.82 3.49 21.95
CA THR A 45 -1.08 4.55 22.67
C THR A 45 -0.33 5.49 21.74
N MET A 46 0.15 5.00 20.58
CA MET A 46 0.75 5.85 19.55
C MET A 46 -0.31 6.40 18.63
N ARG A 47 -0.36 7.73 18.58
CA ARG A 47 -1.20 8.59 17.73
C ARG A 47 -1.31 8.03 16.30
N HIS A 48 -2.34 7.21 16.06
CA HIS A 48 -2.76 6.58 14.79
C HIS A 48 -2.54 7.48 13.57
N ASN A 49 -2.81 8.78 13.74
CA ASN A 49 -2.63 9.82 12.73
C ASN A 49 -1.17 9.94 12.21
N ARG A 50 -0.15 9.60 13.00
CA ARG A 50 1.26 9.63 12.58
C ARG A 50 1.58 8.50 11.61
N ILE A 51 1.06 7.29 11.86
CA ILE A 51 1.27 6.14 10.96
C ILE A 51 0.53 6.39 9.65
N ILE A 52 -0.73 6.83 9.72
CA ILE A 52 -1.49 7.20 8.52
C ILE A 52 -0.80 8.33 7.75
N GLY A 53 -0.37 9.39 8.45
CA GLY A 53 0.34 10.50 7.83
C GLY A 53 1.63 10.06 7.14
N PHE A 54 2.40 9.16 7.76
CA PHE A 54 3.59 8.57 7.17
C PHE A 54 3.27 7.76 5.90
N VAL A 55 2.23 6.92 5.94
CA VAL A 55 1.81 6.11 4.78
C VAL A 55 1.32 6.99 3.62
N ILE A 56 0.56 8.05 3.90
CA ILE A 56 0.13 9.03 2.89
C ILE A 56 1.35 9.75 2.30
N ALA A 57 2.27 10.22 3.14
CA ALA A 57 3.49 10.88 2.67
C ALA A 57 4.34 9.93 1.80
N LEU A 58 4.43 8.66 2.16
CA LEU A 58 5.14 7.63 1.39
C LEU A 58 4.44 7.38 0.04
N GLN A 59 3.11 7.33 0.00
CA GLN A 59 2.34 7.14 -1.23
C GLN A 59 2.56 8.29 -2.22
N TRP A 60 2.39 9.54 -1.78
CA TRP A 60 2.55 10.70 -2.66
C TRP A 60 4.02 10.98 -2.99
N GLY A 61 4.93 10.77 -2.03
CA GLY A 61 6.37 10.92 -2.25
C GLY A 61 6.91 9.93 -3.28
N SER A 62 6.52 8.66 -3.19
CA SER A 62 6.91 7.63 -4.18
C SER A 62 6.30 7.90 -5.55
N ALA A 63 5.07 8.41 -5.62
CA ALA A 63 4.44 8.83 -6.88
C ALA A 63 5.20 9.99 -7.55
N CYS A 64 5.51 11.05 -6.80
CA CYS A 64 6.28 12.19 -7.30
C CYS A 64 7.67 11.74 -7.78
N LEU A 65 8.34 10.85 -7.03
CA LEU A 65 9.63 10.31 -7.41
C LEU A 65 9.55 9.49 -8.71
N ALA A 66 8.54 8.63 -8.86
CA ALA A 66 8.34 7.83 -10.06
C ALA A 66 8.11 8.71 -11.31
N VAL A 67 7.27 9.75 -11.18
CA VAL A 67 7.04 10.72 -12.25
C VAL A 67 8.31 11.51 -12.59
N TYR A 68 9.05 11.95 -11.58
CA TYR A 68 10.33 12.65 -11.79
C TYR A 68 11.33 11.78 -12.57
N CYS A 69 11.47 10.51 -12.21
CA CYS A 69 12.34 9.55 -12.91
C CYS A 69 11.89 9.33 -14.36
N PHE A 70 10.59 9.25 -14.62
CA PHE A 70 10.01 9.08 -15.95
C PHE A 70 10.23 10.32 -16.83
N CYS A 71 9.88 11.52 -16.35
CA CYS A 71 9.99 12.76 -17.11
C CYS A 71 11.43 13.15 -17.44
N ASN A 72 12.37 12.90 -16.52
CA ASN A 72 13.78 13.18 -16.74
C ASN A 72 14.54 12.04 -17.45
N ARG A 73 13.84 10.96 -17.84
CA ARG A 73 14.42 9.77 -18.50
C ARG A 73 15.63 9.20 -17.75
N VAL A 74 15.61 9.30 -16.42
CA VAL A 74 16.69 8.77 -15.56
C VAL A 74 16.75 7.25 -15.67
N ILE A 75 15.59 6.61 -15.84
CA ILE A 75 15.42 5.16 -15.91
C ILE A 75 14.62 4.82 -17.17
N LYS A 76 15.00 3.74 -17.86
CA LYS A 76 14.22 3.22 -19.00
C LYS A 76 12.85 2.77 -18.54
N THR A 77 11.82 3.10 -19.32
CA THR A 77 10.42 2.78 -19.03
C THR A 77 10.18 1.31 -18.69
N SER A 78 10.79 0.38 -19.44
CA SER A 78 10.67 -1.07 -19.20
C SER A 78 11.21 -1.49 -17.83
N ILE A 79 12.26 -0.84 -17.34
CA ILE A 79 12.83 -1.10 -16.02
C ILE A 79 11.87 -0.60 -14.94
N LEU A 80 11.29 0.59 -15.14
CA LEU A 80 10.31 1.17 -14.20
C LEU A 80 9.08 0.27 -14.06
N VAL A 81 8.53 -0.22 -15.17
CA VAL A 81 7.42 -1.21 -15.18
C VAL A 81 7.82 -2.48 -14.44
N GLY A 82 9.02 -2.99 -14.67
CA GLY A 82 9.54 -4.16 -13.95
C GLY A 82 9.61 -3.95 -12.44
N ILE A 83 10.11 -2.80 -11.99
CA ILE A 83 10.17 -2.43 -10.57
C ILE A 83 8.75 -2.41 -9.97
N PHE A 84 7.79 -1.78 -10.64
CA PHE A 84 6.40 -1.75 -10.19
C PHE A 84 5.80 -3.16 -10.12
N GLY A 85 6.03 -4.00 -11.13
CA GLY A 85 5.58 -5.40 -11.12
C GLY A 85 6.12 -6.18 -9.92
N VAL A 86 7.41 -6.04 -9.62
CA VAL A 86 8.04 -6.67 -8.45
C VAL A 86 7.43 -6.16 -7.14
N ILE A 87 7.20 -4.85 -7.00
CA ILE A 87 6.55 -4.27 -5.82
C ILE A 87 5.15 -4.86 -5.63
N MET A 88 4.38 -5.02 -6.71
CA MET A 88 3.02 -5.57 -6.63
C MET A 88 3.02 -7.05 -6.23
N ILE A 89 3.92 -7.86 -6.78
CA ILE A 89 4.08 -9.27 -6.38
C ILE A 89 4.46 -9.35 -4.90
N PHE A 90 5.45 -8.56 -4.48
CA PHE A 90 5.89 -8.50 -3.10
C PHE A 90 4.76 -8.07 -2.15
N THR A 91 3.94 -7.10 -2.57
CA THR A 91 2.77 -6.63 -1.81
C THR A 91 1.77 -7.76 -1.57
N ILE A 92 1.47 -8.56 -2.59
CA ILE A 92 0.57 -9.72 -2.46
C ILE A 92 1.17 -10.75 -1.50
N LEU A 93 2.47 -11.05 -1.62
CA LEU A 93 3.16 -12.00 -0.74
C LEU A 93 3.10 -11.56 0.72
N VAL A 94 3.44 -10.29 1.01
CA VAL A 94 3.36 -9.73 2.36
C VAL A 94 1.93 -9.80 2.90
N PHE A 95 0.93 -9.48 2.07
CA PHE A 95 -0.47 -9.57 2.47
C PHE A 95 -0.88 -11.00 2.84
N VAL A 96 -0.48 -12.00 2.06
CA VAL A 96 -0.75 -13.43 2.37
C VAL A 96 -0.06 -13.86 3.67
N ILE A 97 1.19 -13.46 3.87
CA ILE A 97 1.93 -13.75 5.12
C ILE A 97 1.22 -13.12 6.31
N LEU A 98 0.79 -11.86 6.21
CA LEU A 98 0.00 -11.20 7.25
C LEU A 98 -1.29 -11.95 7.54
N CYS A 99 -1.96 -12.43 6.49
CA CYS A 99 -3.16 -13.22 6.66
C CYS A 99 -2.90 -14.51 7.43
N TRP A 100 -1.81 -15.19 7.12
CA TRP A 100 -1.40 -16.39 7.81
C TRP A 100 -1.05 -16.13 9.28
N ILE A 101 -0.27 -15.08 9.57
CA ILE A 101 0.10 -14.68 10.94
C ILE A 101 -1.14 -14.38 11.77
N ASN A 102 -2.08 -13.57 11.25
CA ASN A 102 -3.31 -13.22 11.97
C ASN A 102 -4.20 -14.44 12.23
N ASN A 103 -4.32 -15.36 11.26
CA ASN A 103 -5.03 -16.62 11.46
C ASN A 103 -4.36 -17.53 12.50
N CYS A 104 -3.02 -17.62 12.48
CA CYS A 104 -2.27 -18.38 13.49
C CYS A 104 -2.46 -17.81 14.89
N ARG A 105 -2.37 -16.48 15.04
CA ARG A 105 -2.62 -15.79 16.32
C ARG A 105 -4.05 -16.03 16.81
N TYR A 106 -5.03 -16.01 15.92
CA TYR A 106 -6.42 -16.29 16.26
C TYR A 106 -6.66 -17.73 16.73
N ARG A 107 -6.01 -18.71 16.09
CA ARG A 107 -6.06 -20.12 16.55
C ARG A 107 -5.41 -20.29 17.93
N LEU A 108 -4.25 -19.68 18.15
CA LEU A 108 -3.58 -19.69 19.45
C LEU A 108 -4.44 -19.02 20.53
N TYR A 109 -5.15 -17.95 20.17
CA TYR A 109 -6.13 -17.26 21.02
C TYR A 109 -7.30 -18.19 21.41
N GLN A 110 -7.90 -18.90 20.46
CA GLN A 110 -8.99 -19.84 20.74
C GLN A 110 -8.57 -20.94 21.73
N GLN A 111 -7.30 -21.32 21.73
CA GLN A 111 -6.74 -22.32 22.65
C GLN A 111 -6.37 -21.74 24.03
N ASN A 112 -5.96 -20.47 24.12
CA ASN A 112 -5.44 -19.84 25.35
C ASN A 112 -6.30 -18.65 25.84
N LEU A 113 -7.60 -18.88 26.02
CA LEU A 113 -8.59 -17.86 26.41
C LEU A 113 -8.31 -17.11 27.72
N LYS A 114 -7.45 -17.64 28.62
CA LYS A 114 -7.17 -17.00 29.92
C LYS A 114 -6.03 -15.96 29.88
N SER A 115 -5.23 -15.92 28.82
CA SER A 115 -4.00 -15.10 28.77
C SER A 115 -4.20 -13.69 28.17
N PHE A 116 -5.34 -13.41 27.54
CA PHE A 116 -5.54 -12.17 26.76
C PHE A 116 -6.56 -11.24 27.40
N CYS A 117 -6.23 -9.95 27.45
CA CYS A 117 -7.13 -8.89 27.88
C CYS A 117 -8.31 -8.72 26.91
N LEU A 118 -9.43 -8.17 27.40
CA LEU A 118 -10.64 -7.94 26.59
C LEU A 118 -10.34 -7.09 25.34
N SER A 119 -9.53 -6.03 25.50
CA SER A 119 -9.12 -5.12 24.42
C SER A 119 -8.36 -5.82 23.30
N GLU A 120 -7.40 -6.68 23.64
CA GLU A 120 -6.61 -7.44 22.65
C GLU A 120 -7.49 -8.37 21.80
N ARG A 121 -8.55 -8.92 22.41
CA ARG A 121 -9.51 -9.78 21.70
C ARG A 121 -10.32 -9.00 20.68
N PHE A 122 -10.81 -7.82 21.07
CA PHE A 122 -11.55 -6.95 20.17
C PHE A 122 -10.67 -6.55 18.98
N GLN A 123 -9.44 -6.10 19.23
CA GLN A 123 -8.49 -5.71 18.19
C GLN A 123 -8.15 -6.85 17.23
N LEU A 124 -7.90 -8.06 17.74
CA LEU A 124 -7.61 -9.21 16.88
C LEU A 124 -8.82 -9.58 16.01
N SER A 125 -10.03 -9.55 16.59
CA SER A 125 -11.27 -9.84 15.86
C SER A 125 -11.55 -8.80 14.76
N GLU A 126 -11.28 -7.53 15.05
CA GLU A 126 -11.41 -6.42 14.12
C GLU A 126 -10.37 -6.49 13.00
N ASN A 127 -9.12 -6.79 13.33
CA ASN A 127 -8.06 -6.99 12.34
C ASN A 127 -8.40 -8.13 11.38
N LEU A 128 -8.91 -9.26 11.87
CA LEU A 128 -9.36 -10.37 11.01
C LEU A 128 -10.55 -9.99 10.13
N ARG A 129 -11.55 -9.28 10.67
CA ARG A 129 -12.70 -8.79 9.89
C ARG A 129 -12.24 -7.85 8.78
N THR A 130 -11.38 -6.90 9.12
CA THR A 130 -10.88 -5.87 8.20
C THR A 130 -9.98 -6.49 7.14
N GLN A 131 -9.16 -7.47 7.51
CA GLN A 131 -8.31 -8.21 6.57
C GLN A 131 -9.12 -9.01 5.54
N LYS A 132 -10.25 -9.63 5.92
CA LYS A 132 -11.14 -10.31 4.97
C LYS A 132 -11.72 -9.35 3.94
N MET A 133 -12.16 -8.17 4.38
CA MET A 133 -12.67 -7.13 3.50
C MET A 133 -11.57 -6.58 2.57
N LEU A 134 -10.39 -6.32 3.14
CA LEU A 134 -9.23 -5.83 2.39
C LEU A 134 -8.70 -6.86 1.39
N GLY A 135 -8.79 -8.15 1.65
CA GLY A 135 -8.31 -9.17 0.71
C GLY A 135 -8.99 -9.08 -0.65
N HIS A 136 -10.31 -8.88 -0.68
CA HIS A 136 -11.04 -8.65 -1.93
C HIS A 136 -10.61 -7.34 -2.59
N LEU A 137 -10.46 -6.26 -1.82
CA LEU A 137 -10.03 -4.96 -2.34
C LEU A 137 -8.60 -5.01 -2.90
N THR A 138 -7.67 -5.69 -2.24
CA THR A 138 -6.29 -5.86 -2.67
C THR A 138 -6.22 -6.58 -4.01
N ILE A 139 -7.01 -7.65 -4.22
CA ILE A 139 -7.04 -8.36 -5.51
C ILE A 139 -7.56 -7.44 -6.64
N VAL A 140 -8.67 -6.73 -6.39
CA VAL A 140 -9.26 -5.80 -7.36
C VAL A 140 -8.30 -4.65 -7.69
N LEU A 141 -7.68 -4.05 -6.67
CA LEU A 141 -6.71 -2.97 -6.83
C LEU A 141 -5.44 -3.44 -7.54
N CYS A 142 -4.94 -4.64 -7.24
CA CYS A 142 -3.81 -5.23 -7.97
C CYS A 142 -4.14 -5.40 -9.45
N GLY A 143 -5.32 -5.94 -9.78
CA GLY A 143 -5.77 -6.06 -11.18
C GLY A 143 -5.88 -4.70 -11.87
N ALA A 144 -6.52 -3.73 -11.23
CA ALA A 144 -6.66 -2.36 -11.75
C ALA A 144 -5.29 -1.68 -11.98
N ASN A 145 -4.35 -1.85 -11.04
CA ASN A 145 -3.01 -1.29 -11.14
C ASN A 145 -2.20 -1.94 -12.27
N MET A 146 -2.33 -3.25 -12.50
CA MET A 146 -1.67 -3.91 -13.63
C MET A 146 -2.22 -3.42 -14.98
N LEU A 147 -3.53 -3.24 -15.10
CA LEU A 147 -4.14 -2.63 -16.30
C LEU A 147 -3.66 -1.19 -16.50
N CYS A 148 -3.60 -0.40 -15.42
CA CYS A 148 -3.14 0.98 -15.46
C CYS A 148 -1.66 1.08 -15.88
N LEU A 149 -0.79 0.20 -15.38
CA LEU A 149 0.60 0.09 -15.81
C LEU A 149 0.71 -0.19 -17.31
N ILE A 150 -0.08 -1.14 -17.84
CA ILE A 150 -0.08 -1.46 -19.27
C ILE A 150 -0.51 -0.24 -20.09
N VAL A 151 -1.57 0.47 -19.69
CA VAL A 151 -2.10 1.62 -20.43
C VAL A 151 -1.15 2.83 -20.39
N ILE A 152 -0.56 3.13 -19.24
CA ILE A 152 0.35 4.27 -19.08
C ILE A 152 1.65 4.04 -19.86
N PHE A 153 2.17 2.82 -19.86
CA PHE A 153 3.49 2.53 -20.40
C PHE A 153 3.50 1.96 -21.84
N ASN A 154 2.34 1.61 -22.41
CA ASN A 154 2.20 1.38 -23.86
C ASN A 154 1.91 2.66 -24.66
N ARG A 155 1.75 3.81 -23.99
CA ARG A 155 1.52 5.11 -24.63
C ARG A 155 2.82 5.90 -24.76
#